data_AF-A0AAV6XJT0-F1
#
_entry.id   AF-A0AAV6XJT0-F1
#
_cell.length_a   1.000
_cell.length_b   1.000
_cell.length_c   1.000
_cell.angle_alpha   90.00
_cell.angle_beta   90.00
_cell.angle_gamma   90.00
#
_symmetry.space_group_name_H-M   'P 1'
#
loop_
_entity.id
_entity.type
_entity.pdbx_description
1 polymer ?
#
loop_
_entity_poly.entity_id
_entity_poly.type
_entity_poly.pdbx_seq_one_letter_code
_entity_poly.pdbx_strand_id
1 'polypeptide(L)'
;MMEMTCEVHDKLSARSQFLTHTIGRVFSEMEVEPTPIDTKGFQKLVQVKDSTSRDSFDLFSGLFIHNRFAKEQLMNIELAVETITQQLVKRMNEEADPSI
;
A
#
# COMPACT_ATOMS: atom_id res chain seq x y z
N MET A 1 20.50 -2.66 -15.74
CA MET A 1 19.44 -1.63 -15.90
C MET A 1 18.75 -1.86 -17.23
N MET A 2 17.45 -1.59 -17.30
CA MET A 2 16.70 -1.59 -18.57
C MET A 2 16.63 -0.17 -19.11
N GLU A 3 16.80 0.01 -20.42
CA GLU A 3 16.75 1.32 -21.07
C GLU A 3 15.30 1.77 -21.28
N MET A 4 14.97 2.99 -20.84
CA MET A 4 13.66 3.64 -21.00
C MET A 4 13.76 5.15 -20.79
N THR A 5 12.73 5.90 -21.18
CA THR A 5 12.67 7.35 -20.90
C THR A 5 12.36 7.61 -19.43
N CYS A 6 12.76 8.79 -18.91
CA CYS A 6 12.47 9.20 -17.54
C CYS A 6 10.96 9.19 -17.24
N GLU A 7 10.14 9.65 -18.18
CA GLU A 7 8.68 9.64 -18.00
C GLU A 7 8.12 8.21 -17.86
N VAL A 8 8.59 7.27 -18.68
CA VAL A 8 8.18 5.87 -18.60
C VAL A 8 8.63 5.27 -17.27
N HIS A 9 9.88 5.54 -16.86
CA HIS A 9 10.40 5.13 -15.57
C HIS A 9 9.52 5.64 -14.42
N ASP A 10 9.18 6.93 -14.40
CA ASP A 10 8.41 7.54 -13.31
C ASP A 10 6.99 6.98 -13.24
N LYS A 11 6.36 6.75 -14.40
CA LYS A 11 5.03 6.12 -14.45
C LYS A 11 5.06 4.68 -13.91
N LEU A 12 6.11 3.93 -14.23
CA LEU A 12 6.27 2.55 -13.76
C LEU A 12 6.62 2.51 -12.26
N SER A 13 7.54 3.36 -11.80
CA SER A 13 7.95 3.43 -10.40
C SER A 13 6.81 3.90 -9.49
N ALA A 14 5.98 4.84 -9.94
CA ALA A 14 4.77 5.24 -9.21
C ALA A 14 3.83 4.04 -8.99
N ARG A 15 3.63 3.21 -10.01
CA ARG A 15 2.74 2.04 -9.99
C ARG A 15 3.37 0.78 -9.38
N SER A 16 4.61 0.85 -8.89
CA SER A 16 5.31 -0.31 -8.34
C SER A 16 6.06 0.05 -7.06
N GLN A 17 7.18 0.77 -7.18
CA GLN A 17 8.02 1.18 -6.06
C GLN A 17 7.25 2.06 -5.07
N PHE A 18 6.60 3.13 -5.53
CA PHE A 18 5.87 4.02 -4.63
C PHE A 18 4.73 3.29 -3.92
N LEU A 19 3.92 2.50 -4.64
CA LEU A 19 2.88 1.66 -4.02
C LEU A 19 3.46 0.70 -2.97
N THR A 20 4.57 0.03 -3.29
CA THR A 20 5.23 -0.92 -2.37
C THR A 20 5.70 -0.22 -1.09
N HIS A 21 6.34 0.95 -1.22
CA HIS A 21 6.76 1.76 -0.08
C HIS A 21 5.56 2.26 0.74
N THR A 22 4.49 2.70 0.09
CA THR A 22 3.28 3.16 0.79
C THR A 22 2.68 2.04 1.63
N ILE A 23 2.50 0.83 1.07
CA ILE A 23 1.98 -0.31 1.83
C ILE A 23 2.92 -0.70 2.98
N GLY A 24 4.22 -0.79 2.73
CA GLY A 24 5.18 -1.14 3.78
C GLY A 24 5.21 -0.11 4.93
N ARG A 25 5.11 1.18 4.62
CA ARG A 25 5.02 2.24 5.63
C ARG A 25 3.70 2.24 6.38
N VAL A 26 2.56 1.97 5.73
CA VAL A 26 1.28 1.77 6.41
C VAL A 26 1.38 0.61 7.41
N PHE A 27 2.00 -0.52 7.01
CA PHE A 27 2.22 -1.65 7.92
C PHE A 27 3.17 -1.30 9.07
N SER A 28 4.14 -0.43 8.83
CA SER A 28 5.03 0.09 9.87
C SER A 28 4.29 0.99 10.86
N GLU A 29 3.43 1.88 10.36
CA GLU A 29 2.60 2.79 11.18
C GLU A 29 1.57 2.02 12.01
N MET A 30 1.03 0.93 11.47
CA MET A 30 0.16 -0.01 12.17
C MET A 30 0.90 -0.86 13.23
N GLU A 31 2.22 -0.72 13.37
CA GLU A 31 3.06 -1.48 14.29
C GLU A 31 2.87 -3.00 14.14
N VAL A 32 2.72 -3.47 12.89
CA VAL A 32 2.41 -4.89 12.60
C VAL A 32 3.57 -5.80 12.98
N GLU A 33 3.34 -6.80 13.82
CA GLU A 33 4.35 -7.78 14.25
C GLU A 33 4.01 -9.21 13.80
N PRO A 34 5.04 -10.08 13.60
CA PRO A 34 4.83 -11.51 13.33
C PRO A 34 4.00 -12.21 14.42
N THR A 35 3.24 -13.22 14.01
CA THR A 35 2.41 -14.04 14.91
C THR A 35 2.76 -15.53 14.78
N PRO A 36 2.40 -16.37 15.78
CA PRO A 36 2.61 -17.82 15.69
C PRO A 36 1.86 -18.52 14.54
N ILE A 37 0.86 -17.86 13.95
CA ILE A 37 -0.01 -18.41 12.90
C ILE A 37 0.13 -17.68 11.55
N ASP A 38 1.28 -17.04 11.33
CA ASP A 38 1.52 -16.27 10.12
C ASP A 38 1.34 -17.10 8.85
N THR A 39 0.47 -16.60 7.97
CA THR A 39 0.38 -17.12 6.61
C THR A 39 1.61 -16.72 5.80
N LYS A 40 1.93 -17.47 4.74
CA LYS A 40 3.02 -17.11 3.82
C LYS A 40 2.82 -15.75 3.15
N GLY A 41 1.58 -15.32 2.97
CA GLY A 41 1.27 -13.97 2.46
C GLY A 41 1.66 -12.90 3.47
N PHE A 42 1.27 -13.07 4.73
CA PHE A 42 1.60 -12.14 5.79
C PHE A 42 3.11 -12.03 6.05
N GLN A 43 3.83 -13.16 6.03
CA GLN A 43 5.30 -13.15 6.13
C GLN A 43 5.96 -12.26 5.07
N LYS A 44 5.44 -12.23 3.84
CA LYS A 44 5.94 -11.34 2.78
C LYS A 44 5.61 -9.87 3.05
N LEU A 45 4.44 -9.58 3.60
CA LEU A 45 4.06 -8.21 3.96
C LEU A 45 4.94 -7.67 5.10
N VAL A 46 5.27 -8.48 6.10
CA VAL A 46 6.25 -8.12 7.13
C VAL A 46 7.63 -7.83 6.50
N GLN A 47 8.08 -8.66 5.55
CA GLN A 47 9.33 -8.37 4.83
C GLN A 47 9.27 -7.04 4.04
N VAL A 48 8.10 -6.69 3.48
CA VAL A 48 7.88 -5.40 2.81
C VAL A 48 7.93 -4.24 3.81
N LYS A 49 7.26 -4.35 4.98
CA LYS A 49 7.41 -3.40 6.10
C LYS A 49 8.90 -3.21 6.43
N ASP A 50 9.61 -4.28 6.76
CA ASP A 50 10.99 -4.21 7.22
C ASP A 50 11.95 -3.65 6.17
N SER A 51 11.72 -3.95 4.89
CA SER A 51 12.56 -3.44 3.80
C SER A 51 12.33 -1.96 3.51
N THR A 52 11.09 -1.51 3.56
CA THR A 52 10.72 -0.12 3.25
C THR A 52 10.95 0.83 4.42
N SER A 53 10.90 0.35 5.66
CA SER A 53 11.18 1.15 6.87
C SER A 53 12.67 1.40 7.10
N ARG A 54 13.57 0.68 6.41
CA ARG A 54 15.02 0.98 6.44
C ARG A 54 15.36 2.26 5.68
N ASP A 55 14.54 2.64 4.72
CA ASP A 55 14.73 3.87 3.96
C ASP A 55 14.23 5.08 4.74
N SER A 56 14.96 6.20 4.64
CA SER A 56 14.59 7.43 5.32
C SER A 56 13.23 7.94 4.84
N PHE A 57 12.53 8.67 5.71
CA PHE A 57 11.28 9.32 5.32
C PHE A 57 11.52 10.31 4.17
N ASP A 58 12.66 11.00 4.13
CA ASP A 58 13.05 11.90 3.05
C ASP A 58 13.14 11.20 1.68
N LEU A 59 13.68 9.97 1.64
CA LEU A 59 13.71 9.21 0.39
C LEU A 59 12.28 8.90 -0.10
N PHE A 60 11.42 8.46 0.82
CA PHE A 60 10.03 8.15 0.48
C PHE A 60 9.22 9.40 0.08
N SER A 61 9.35 10.49 0.81
CA SER A 61 8.68 11.75 0.47
C SER A 61 9.16 12.26 -0.89
N GLY A 62 10.45 12.06 -1.22
CA GLY A 62 10.99 12.32 -2.55
C GLY A 62 10.29 11.54 -3.67
N LEU A 63 9.98 10.25 -3.45
CA LEU A 63 9.22 9.43 -4.41
C LEU A 63 7.83 10.00 -4.70
N PHE A 64 7.24 10.72 -3.75
CA PHE A 64 5.93 11.37 -3.92
C PHE A 64 6.04 12.77 -4.52
N ILE A 65 6.89 13.61 -3.93
CA ILE A 65 7.01 15.03 -4.26
C ILE A 65 7.54 15.22 -5.69
N HIS A 66 8.47 14.36 -6.11
CA HIS A 66 9.16 14.51 -7.41
C HIS A 66 8.62 13.62 -8.53
N ASN A 67 7.69 12.71 -8.24
CA ASN A 67 7.04 11.90 -9.26
C ASN A 67 5.58 12.32 -9.43
N ARG A 68 5.27 13.02 -10.52
CA ARG A 68 3.91 13.52 -10.80
C ARG A 68 2.83 12.44 -10.84
N PHE A 69 3.20 11.18 -11.11
CA PHE A 69 2.27 10.06 -11.16
C PHE A 69 1.98 9.46 -9.78
N ALA A 70 2.82 9.71 -8.77
CA ALA A 70 2.65 9.16 -7.42
C ALA A 70 1.38 9.68 -6.73
N LYS A 71 1.00 10.94 -6.97
CA LYS A 71 -0.23 11.52 -6.41
C LYS A 71 -1.49 10.74 -6.80
N GLU A 72 -1.61 10.37 -8.08
CA GLU A 72 -2.71 9.56 -8.57
C GLU A 72 -2.73 8.19 -7.89
N GLN A 73 -1.55 7.57 -7.71
CA GLN A 73 -1.45 6.26 -7.06
C GLN A 73 -1.84 6.30 -5.58
N LEU A 74 -1.52 7.38 -4.85
CA LEU A 74 -1.96 7.55 -3.47
C LEU A 74 -3.49 7.67 -3.37
N MET A 75 -4.10 8.51 -4.21
CA MET A 75 -5.56 8.65 -4.28
C MET A 75 -6.24 7.32 -4.62
N ASN A 76 -5.66 6.54 -5.53
CA ASN A 76 -6.17 5.21 -5.88
C ASN A 76 -6.12 4.23 -4.70
N ILE A 77 -5.08 4.27 -3.85
CA ILE A 77 -5.02 3.46 -2.62
C ILE A 77 -6.16 3.88 -1.68
N GLU A 78 -6.33 5.16 -1.41
CA GLU A 78 -7.34 5.68 -0.49
C GLU A 78 -8.75 5.26 -0.92
N LEU A 79 -9.09 5.47 -2.20
CA LEU A 79 -10.36 5.06 -2.78
C LEU A 79 -10.59 3.55 -2.73
N ALA A 80 -9.55 2.76 -2.98
CA ALA A 80 -9.64 1.30 -2.92
C ALA A 80 -9.91 0.81 -1.49
N VAL A 81 -9.22 1.37 -0.49
CA VAL A 81 -9.45 1.05 0.92
C VAL A 81 -10.88 1.43 1.32
N GLU A 82 -11.33 2.64 1.00
CA GLU A 82 -12.69 3.09 1.29
C GLU A 82 -13.74 2.16 0.65
N THR A 83 -13.56 1.81 -0.62
CA THR A 83 -14.47 0.93 -1.35
C THR A 83 -14.58 -0.43 -0.68
N ILE A 84 -13.45 -1.03 -0.29
CA ILE A 84 -13.44 -2.33 0.42
C ILE A 84 -14.09 -2.21 1.80
N THR A 85 -13.80 -1.14 2.54
CA THR A 85 -14.44 -0.89 3.85
C THR A 85 -15.96 -0.79 3.73
N GLN A 86 -16.47 -0.05 2.74
CA GLN A 86 -17.91 0.07 2.50
C GLN A 86 -18.56 -1.28 2.18
N GLN A 87 -17.90 -2.11 1.35
CA GLN A 87 -18.39 -3.46 1.04
C GLN A 87 -18.48 -4.35 2.28
N LEU A 88 -17.47 -4.31 3.16
CA LEU A 88 -17.44 -5.09 4.40
C LEU A 88 -18.53 -4.64 5.38
N VAL A 89 -18.69 -3.33 5.59
CA VAL A 89 -19.73 -2.78 6.47
C VAL A 89 -21.12 -3.11 5.94
N LYS A 90 -21.34 -3.00 4.63
CA LYS A 90 -22.62 -3.38 4.01
C LYS A 90 -22.94 -4.85 4.31
N ARG A 91 -21.99 -5.75 4.08
CA ARG A 91 -22.18 -7.18 4.32
C ARG A 91 -22.47 -7.50 5.79
N MET A 92 -21.76 -6.85 6.71
CA MET A 92 -21.99 -6.98 8.15
C MET A 92 -23.43 -6.58 8.53
N ASN A 93 -23.95 -5.48 7.96
CA ASN A 93 -25.32 -5.03 8.23
C ASN A 93 -26.37 -5.98 7.67
N GLU A 94 -26.14 -6.59 6.50
CA GLU A 94 -27.02 -7.61 5.92
C GLU A 94 -27.09 -8.88 6.80
N GLU A 95 -25.99 -9.26 7.45
CA GLU A 95 -25.96 -10.43 8.35
C GLU A 95 -26.55 -10.13 9.75
N ALA A 96 -26.53 -8.86 10.18
CA ALA A 96 -27.07 -8.43 11.47
C ALA A 96 -28.60 -8.22 11.47
N ASP A 97 -29.22 -8.10 10.29
CA ASP A 97 -30.69 -8.01 10.13
C ASP A 97 -31.23 -9.23 9.36
N PRO A 98 -31.56 -10.34 10.05
CA PRO A 98 -32.08 -11.54 9.41
C PRO A 98 -33.54 -11.41 8.91
N SER A 99 -34.12 -10.20 8.91
CA SER A 99 -35.50 -9.95 8.46
C SER A 99 -35.62 -9.42 7.02
N ILE A 100 -34.51 -9.37 6.27
CA ILE A 100 -34.46 -9.23 4.80
C ILE A 100 -34.14 -10.56 4.13
#